data_AF-W9RBK3-F1
#
_entry.id   AF-W9RBK3-F1
#
_cell.length_a   1.000
_cell.length_b   1.000
_cell.length_c   1.000
_cell.angle_alpha   90.00
_cell.angle_beta   90.00
_cell.angle_gamma   90.00
#
_symmetry.space_group_name_H-M   'P 1'
#
loop_
_entity.id
_entity.type
_entity.pdbx_description
1 polymer ?
#
loop_
_entity_poly.entity_id
_entity_poly.type
_entity_poly.pdbx_seq_one_letter_code
_entity_poly.pdbx_strand_id
1 'polypeptide(L)'
;MALPSPEKVVLGSIAFVIFWILAVFPAVPFLPIGRTAGSLLGAMLTIIFRVITPAQAYAGINLSVTGLLFGTMVVSIYLERANAFKYLGILFSWKSHG
;
A
#
# COMPACT_ATOMS: atom_id res chain seq x y z
N MET A 1 1.92 -25.83 -12.42
CA MET A 1 2.56 -24.82 -11.55
C MET A 1 3.42 -25.58 -10.56
N ALA A 2 4.75 -25.49 -10.65
CA ALA A 2 5.64 -26.19 -9.71
C ALA A 2 5.65 -25.44 -8.37
N LEU A 3 5.50 -26.16 -7.26
CA LEU A 3 5.60 -25.56 -5.94
C LEU A 3 7.02 -25.01 -5.74
N PRO A 4 7.17 -23.76 -5.28
CA PRO A 4 8.48 -23.23 -4.94
C PRO A 4 9.13 -24.08 -3.86
N SER A 5 10.46 -24.07 -3.84
CA SER A 5 11.23 -24.90 -2.93
C SER A 5 10.86 -24.59 -1.46
N PRO A 6 10.78 -25.61 -0.57
CA PRO A 6 10.26 -25.43 0.79
C PRO A 6 10.95 -24.31 1.57
N GLU A 7 12.25 -24.13 1.36
CA GLU A 7 13.04 -23.07 1.98
C GLU A 7 12.55 -21.67 1.60
N LYS A 8 12.14 -21.44 0.35
CA LYS A 8 11.60 -20.15 -0.09
C LYS A 8 10.25 -19.87 0.53
N VAL A 9 9.42 -20.91 0.69
CA VAL A 9 8.09 -20.79 1.31
C VAL A 9 8.22 -20.41 2.78
N VAL A 10 9.11 -21.07 3.52
CA VAL A 10 9.35 -20.78 4.94
C VAL A 10 9.88 -19.36 5.13
N LEU A 11 10.92 -18.98 4.37
CA LEU A 11 11.50 -17.65 4.46
C LEU A 11 10.51 -16.55 4.03
N GLY A 12 9.73 -16.80 2.98
CA GLY A 12 8.65 -15.89 2.55
C GLY A 12 7.56 -15.72 3.59
N SER A 13 7.18 -16.81 4.27
CA SER A 13 6.19 -16.77 5.35
C SER A 13 6.68 -15.95 6.54
N ILE A 14 7.96 -16.06 6.91
CA ILE A 14 8.57 -15.25 7.98
C ILE A 14 8.56 -13.76 7.60
N ALA A 15 9.00 -13.42 6.37
CA ALA A 15 8.96 -12.04 5.88
C ALA A 15 7.53 -11.47 5.89
N PHE A 16 6.55 -12.29 5.50
CA PHE A 16 5.14 -11.91 5.49
C PHE A 16 4.60 -11.66 6.90
N VAL A 17 4.90 -12.51 7.88
CA VAL A 17 4.46 -12.31 9.28
C VAL A 17 5.03 -11.01 9.85
N ILE A 18 6.32 -10.73 9.60
CA ILE A 18 6.96 -9.49 10.02
C ILE A 18 6.27 -8.28 9.39
N PHE A 19 6.08 -8.31 8.07
CA PHE A 19 5.34 -7.25 7.37
C PHE A 19 3.92 -7.08 7.91
N TRP A 20 3.20 -8.18 8.16
CA TRP A 20 1.82 -8.15 8.64
C TRP A 20 1.72 -7.48 10.02
N ILE A 21 2.62 -7.82 10.95
CA ILE A 21 2.68 -7.17 12.27
C ILE A 21 2.92 -5.66 12.11
N LEU A 22 3.87 -5.26 11.26
CA LEU A 22 4.18 -3.84 11.00
C LEU A 22 3.03 -3.09 10.31
N ALA A 23 2.23 -3.77 9.47
CA ALA A 23 1.10 -3.17 8.77
C ALA A 23 -0.12 -2.99 9.68
N VAL A 24 -0.40 -3.97 10.55
CA VAL A 24 -1.53 -3.97 11.48
C VAL A 24 -1.28 -3.06 12.68
N PHE A 25 -0.05 -3.04 13.21
CA PHE A 25 0.36 -2.21 14.34
C PHE A 25 1.25 -1.06 13.85
N PRO A 26 0.67 0.12 13.53
CA PRO A 26 1.40 1.23 12.89
C PRO A 26 2.44 1.93 13.79
N ALA A 27 2.58 1.50 15.04
CA ALA A 27 3.56 2.05 15.98
C ALA A 27 4.11 0.93 16.87
N VAL A 28 5.25 0.36 16.47
CA VAL A 28 6.03 -0.52 17.35
C VAL A 28 6.85 0.38 18.29
N PRO A 29 6.88 0.14 19.61
CA PRO A 29 7.51 1.04 20.58
C PRO A 29 8.98 1.37 20.30
N PHE A 30 9.70 0.46 19.64
CA PHE A 30 11.13 0.59 19.33
C PHE A 30 11.42 1.32 18.01
N LEU A 31 10.42 1.46 17.13
CA LEU A 31 10.60 2.02 15.80
C LEU A 31 9.29 2.69 15.38
N PRO A 32 9.12 4.02 15.58
CA PRO A 32 7.93 4.77 15.18
C PRO A 32 7.89 4.92 13.64
N ILE A 33 7.76 3.80 12.96
CA ILE A 33 7.69 3.70 11.51
C ILE A 33 6.23 3.54 11.13
N GLY A 34 5.69 4.50 10.38
CA GLY A 34 4.35 4.38 9.82
C GLY A 34 4.23 3.24 8.81
N ARG A 35 2.99 2.94 8.38
CA ARG A 35 2.67 1.83 7.45
C ARG A 35 3.54 1.81 6.19
N THR A 36 3.94 2.97 5.68
CA THR A 36 4.79 3.11 4.48
C THR A 36 6.13 2.41 4.65
N ALA A 37 6.87 2.71 5.71
CA ALA A 37 8.18 2.12 5.89
C ALA A 37 8.10 0.69 6.45
N GLY A 38 6.98 0.30 7.09
CA GLY A 38 6.66 -1.12 7.33
C GLY A 38 6.55 -1.92 6.03
N SER A 39 5.87 -1.38 5.01
CA SER A 39 5.77 -2.00 3.68
C SER A 39 7.11 -2.08 2.94
N LEU A 40 7.94 -1.04 3.07
CA LEU A 40 9.28 -1.02 2.48
C LEU A 40 10.19 -2.07 3.14
N LEU A 41 10.18 -2.16 4.47
CA LEU A 41 10.93 -3.19 5.21
C LEU A 41 10.48 -4.60 4.83
N GLY A 42 9.17 -4.84 4.73
CA GLY A 42 8.62 -6.11 4.27
C GLY A 42 9.15 -6.50 2.87
N ALA A 43 9.11 -5.56 1.93
CA ALA A 43 9.66 -5.75 0.58
C ALA A 43 11.16 -6.05 0.61
N MET A 44 11.95 -5.31 1.41
CA MET A 44 13.38 -5.55 1.57
C MET A 44 13.67 -6.94 2.13
N LEU A 45 12.91 -7.41 3.13
CA LEU A 45 13.07 -8.76 3.70
C LEU A 45 12.88 -9.84 2.62
N THR A 46 11.90 -9.69 1.72
CA THR A 46 11.70 -10.68 0.64
C THR A 46 12.88 -10.78 -0.33
N ILE A 47 13.64 -9.69 -0.51
CA ILE A 47 14.85 -9.65 -1.33
C ILE A 47 16.04 -10.22 -0.55
N ILE A 48 16.22 -9.83 0.73
CA ILE A 48 17.31 -10.31 1.59
C ILE A 48 17.23 -11.84 1.75
N PHE A 49 16.03 -12.37 1.95
CA PHE A 49 15.80 -13.81 2.03
C PHE A 49 15.78 -14.53 0.67
N ARG A 50 16.06 -13.82 -0.43
CA ARG A 50 16.11 -14.35 -1.80
C ARG A 50 14.82 -15.07 -2.23
N VAL A 51 13.68 -14.65 -1.67
CA VAL A 51 12.35 -15.13 -2.07
C VAL A 51 12.06 -14.65 -3.50
N ILE A 52 12.40 -13.38 -3.77
CA ILE A 52 12.36 -12.75 -5.09
C ILE A 52 13.70 -12.08 -5.40
N THR A 53 14.02 -11.93 -6.68
CA THR A 53 15.21 -11.16 -7.09
C THR A 53 14.92 -9.66 -7.10
N PRO A 54 15.94 -8.78 -6.97
CA PRO A 54 15.74 -7.34 -7.08
C PRO A 54 15.07 -6.95 -8.40
N ALA A 55 15.46 -7.58 -9.52
CA ALA A 55 14.87 -7.34 -10.83
C ALA A 55 13.37 -7.69 -10.87
N GLN A 56 12.97 -8.80 -10.23
CA GLN A 56 11.55 -9.17 -10.11
C GLN A 56 10.79 -8.20 -9.20
N ALA A 57 11.40 -7.73 -8.12
CA ALA A 57 10.81 -6.73 -7.23
C ALA A 57 10.53 -5.41 -7.97
N TYR A 58 11.51 -4.90 -8.73
CA TYR A 58 11.35 -3.70 -9.55
C TYR A 58 10.32 -3.89 -10.67
N ALA A 59 10.31 -5.06 -11.32
CA ALA A 59 9.29 -5.38 -12.32
C ALA A 59 7.86 -5.43 -11.74
N GLY A 60 7.72 -5.71 -10.44
CA GLY A 60 6.44 -5.65 -9.74
C GLY A 60 5.93 -4.23 -9.47
N ILE A 61 6.77 -3.20 -9.61
CA ILE A 61 6.37 -1.81 -9.41
C ILE A 61 5.62 -1.32 -10.65
N ASN A 62 4.30 -1.20 -10.54
CA ASN A 62 3.46 -0.67 -11.61
C ASN A 62 3.37 0.86 -11.53
N LEU A 63 4.18 1.53 -12.35
CA LEU A 63 4.21 3.00 -12.42
C LEU A 63 2.87 3.61 -12.83
N SER A 64 2.08 2.93 -13.67
CA SER A 64 0.77 3.40 -14.10
C SER A 64 -0.23 3.43 -12.95
N VAL A 65 -0.26 2.38 -12.11
CA VAL A 65 -1.13 2.33 -10.92
C VAL A 65 -0.68 3.34 -9.87
N THR A 66 0.63 3.44 -9.61
CA THR A 66 1.17 4.44 -8.69
C THR A 66 0.84 5.86 -9.15
N GLY A 67 1.02 6.15 -10.45
CA GLY A 67 0.67 7.43 -11.05
C GLY A 67 -0.84 7.72 -11.01
N LEU A 68 -1.67 6.71 -11.25
CA LEU A 68 -3.12 6.82 -11.14
C LEU A 68 -3.56 7.15 -9.71
N LEU A 69 -3.12 6.38 -8.72
CA LEU A 69 -3.46 6.62 -7.31
C LEU A 69 -2.97 7.98 -6.83
N PHE A 70 -1.72 8.34 -7.16
CA PHE A 70 -1.19 9.67 -6.87
C PHE A 70 -2.01 10.77 -7.55
N GLY A 71 -2.34 10.58 -8.83
CA GLY A 71 -3.18 11.50 -9.60
C GLY A 71 -4.55 11.70 -8.96
N THR A 72 -5.20 10.63 -8.48
CA THR A 72 -6.49 10.75 -7.79
C THR A 72 -6.39 11.55 -6.49
N MET A 73 -5.28 11.45 -5.76
CA MET A 73 -5.03 12.30 -4.59
C MET A 73 -4.89 13.77 -4.98
N VAL A 74 -4.15 14.09 -6.04
CA VAL A 74 -3.98 15.46 -6.54
C VAL A 74 -5.31 16.05 -7.01
N VAL A 75 -6.09 15.28 -7.78
CA VAL A 75 -7.43 15.68 -8.24
C VAL A 75 -8.36 15.91 -7.05
N SER A 76 -8.30 15.05 -6.02
CA SER A 76 -9.09 15.23 -4.79
C SER A 76 -8.82 16.57 -4.12
N ILE A 77 -7.54 16.96 -3.99
CA ILE A 77 -7.15 18.26 -3.40
C ILE A 77 -7.69 19.42 -4.24
N TYR A 78 -7.63 19.32 -5.57
CA TYR A 78 -8.17 20.35 -6.46
C TYR A 78 -9.68 20.52 -6.28
N LEU A 79 -10.42 19.41 -6.25
CA LEU A 79 -11.87 19.41 -6.04
C LEU A 79 -12.26 19.93 -4.64
N GLU A 80 -11.48 19.59 -3.62
CA GLU A 80 -11.65 20.09 -2.25
C GLU A 80 -11.51 21.62 -2.21
N ARG A 81 -10.48 22.16 -2.85
CA ARG A 81 -10.27 23.62 -2.96
C ARG A 81 -11.37 24.31 -3.76
N ALA A 82 -11.92 23.65 -4.78
CA ALA A 82 -13.06 24.15 -5.54
C ALA A 82 -14.40 24.07 -4.77
N ASN A 83 -14.40 23.61 -3.51
CA ASN A 83 -15.61 23.33 -2.72
C ASN A 83 -16.59 22.37 -3.44
N ALA A 84 -16.13 21.58 -4.40
CA ALA A 84 -16.98 20.72 -5.22
C ALA A 84 -17.76 19.72 -4.34
N PHE A 85 -17.12 19.23 -3.26
CA PHE A 85 -17.77 18.37 -2.27
C PHE A 85 -18.91 19.05 -1.51
N LYS A 86 -18.82 20.37 -1.24
CA LYS A 86 -19.89 21.14 -0.59
C LYS A 86 -21.10 21.28 -1.52
N TYR A 87 -20.87 21.60 -2.80
CA TYR A 87 -21.94 21.70 -3.79
C TYR A 87 -22.60 20.34 -4.08
N LEU A 88 -21.81 19.26 -4.17
CA LEU A 88 -22.34 17.90 -4.29
C LEU A 88 -23.17 17.50 -3.07
N GLY A 89 -22.75 17.86 -1.85
CA GLY A 89 -23.51 17.61 -0.63
C GLY A 89 -24.88 18.31 -0.62
N ILE A 90 -24.95 19.57 -1.08
CA ILE A 90 -26.21 20.30 -1.21
C ILE A 90 -27.11 19.67 -2.28
N LEU A 91 -26.54 19.31 -3.44
CA LEU A 91 -27.27 18.68 -4.55
C LEU A 91 -27.88 17.33 -4.14
N PHE A 92 -27.12 16.49 -3.44
CA PHE A 92 -27.61 15.19 -2.99
C PHE A 92 -28.60 15.31 -1.83
N SER A 93 -28.40 16.25 -0.90
CA SER A 93 -29.37 16.53 0.17
C SER A 93 -30.72 16.99 -0.39
N TRP A 94 -30.73 17.82 -1.43
CA TRP A 94 -31.98 18.28 -2.06
C TRP A 94 -32.75 17.15 -2.74
N LYS A 95 -32.05 16.12 -3.22
CA LYS A 95 -32.68 14.92 -3.82
C LYS A 95 -33.04 13.84 -2.81
N SER A 96 -32.50 13.89 -1.58
CA SER A 96 -32.75 12.89 -0.53
C SER A 96 -33.78 13.33 0.53
N HIS A 97 -34.45 14.48 0.38
CA HIS A 97 -35.61 14.83 1.19
C HIS A 97 -36.85 14.05 0.72
N GLY A 98 -36.83 12.75 0.99
CA GLY A 98 -38.02 11.91 1.17
C GLY A 98 -38.31 11.76 2.65
#